data_AF-A0A6N0WV32-F1
#
_entry.id   AF-A0A6N0WV32-F1
#
_cell.length_a   1.000
_cell.length_b   1.000
_cell.length_c   1.000
_cell.angle_alpha   90.00
_cell.angle_beta   90.00
_cell.angle_gamma   90.00
#
_symmetry.space_group_name_H-M   'P 1'
#
loop_
_entity.id
_entity.type
_entity.pdbx_description
1 polymer ?
#
loop_
_entity_poly.entity_id
_entity_poly.type
_entity_poly.pdbx_seq_one_letter_code
_entity_poly.pdbx_strand_id
1 'polypeptide(L)'
;MTFVEKRQAQIQRHHLAGEVKAHLTTFERDLGRALASGSKLLGFLPEAREQASVSETVGQQAIGRLVASIAFVSQAMEQAAGGHVELDGIRRDLRIPETAGGDKIPLRVFGELAAQDGATAAVG
;
A
#
# COMPACT_ATOMS: atom_id res chain seq x y z
N MET A 1 -24.64 5.00 -19.90
CA MET A 1 -23.30 5.64 -19.99
C MET A 1 -22.74 5.47 -21.39
N THR A 2 -22.32 6.57 -22.00
CA THR A 2 -21.64 6.61 -23.29
C THR A 2 -20.22 6.05 -23.18
N PHE A 3 -19.63 5.66 -24.32
CA PHE A 3 -18.24 5.19 -24.38
C PHE A 3 -17.23 6.21 -23.81
N VAL A 4 -17.49 7.50 -24.03
CA VAL A 4 -16.67 8.61 -23.53
C VAL A 4 -16.72 8.68 -22.00
N GLU A 5 -17.91 8.56 -21.41
CA GLU A 5 -18.09 8.54 -19.94
C GLU A 5 -17.39 7.33 -19.31
N LYS A 6 -17.50 6.15 -19.91
CA LYS A 6 -16.81 4.93 -19.44
C LYS A 6 -15.29 5.08 -19.49
N ARG A 7 -14.76 5.69 -20.56
CA ARG A 7 -13.32 5.94 -20.71
C ARG A 7 -12.81 6.97 -19.70
N GLN A 8 -13.56 8.04 -19.45
CA GLN A 8 -13.19 9.04 -18.45
C GLN A 8 -13.18 8.44 -17.04
N ALA A 9 -14.20 7.64 -16.70
CA ALA A 9 -14.26 6.94 -15.41
C ALA A 9 -13.10 5.95 -15.23
N GLN A 10 -12.65 5.30 -16.31
CA GLN A 10 -11.47 4.42 -16.28
C GLN A 10 -10.18 5.19 -16.00
N ILE A 11 -9.97 6.33 -16.68
CA ILE A 11 -8.79 7.20 -16.46
C ILE A 11 -8.77 7.71 -15.02
N GLN A 12 -9.91 8.15 -14.50
CA GLN A 12 -10.01 8.64 -13.13
C GLN A 12 -9.67 7.55 -12.10
N ARG A 13 -10.17 6.32 -12.30
CA ARG A 13 -9.85 5.18 -11.42
C ARG A 13 -8.36 4.83 -11.46
N HIS A 14 -7.74 4.89 -12.64
CA HIS A 14 -6.29 4.68 -12.77
C HIS A 14 -5.49 5.74 -12.00
N HIS A 15 -5.86 7.01 -12.15
CA HIS A 15 -5.22 8.11 -11.45
C HIS A 15 -5.29 7.93 -9.93
N LEU A 16 -6.50 7.67 -9.41
CA LEU A 16 -6.72 7.43 -7.97
C LEU A 16 -5.92 6.24 -7.45
N ALA A 17 -5.87 5.13 -8.19
CA ALA A 17 -5.06 3.98 -7.80
C ALA A 17 -3.55 4.32 -7.75
N GLY A 18 -3.08 5.15 -8.69
CA GLY A 18 -1.71 5.66 -8.69
C GLY A 18 -1.41 6.54 -7.47
N GLU A 19 -2.33 7.44 -7.10
CA GLU A 19 -2.22 8.29 -5.91
C GLU A 19 -2.20 7.45 -4.62
N VAL A 20 -3.10 6.48 -4.48
CA VAL A 20 -3.13 5.58 -3.32
C VAL A 20 -1.80 4.84 -3.18
N LYS A 21 -1.27 4.29 -4.28
CA LYS A 21 0.05 3.63 -4.28
C LYS A 21 1.17 4.58 -3.83
N ALA A 22 1.16 5.83 -4.31
CA ALA A 22 2.16 6.82 -3.95
C ALA A 22 2.09 7.20 -2.46
N HIS A 23 0.88 7.35 -1.92
CA HIS A 23 0.67 7.61 -0.50
C HIS A 23 1.11 6.44 0.37
N LEU A 24 0.77 5.21 0.00
CA LEU A 24 1.23 4.00 0.70
C LEU A 24 2.76 3.90 0.71
N THR A 25 3.40 4.09 -0.45
CA THR A 25 4.87 4.06 -0.56
C THR A 25 5.53 5.13 0.32
N THR A 26 4.95 6.33 0.38
CA THR A 26 5.42 7.41 1.24
C THR A 26 5.28 7.04 2.72
N PHE A 27 4.13 6.52 3.11
CA PHE A 27 3.85 6.07 4.47
C PHE A 27 4.84 5.00 4.93
N GLU A 28 5.11 3.98 4.12
CA GLU A 28 6.10 2.93 4.42
C GLU A 28 7.51 3.48 4.60
N ARG A 29 7.90 4.42 3.74
CA ARG A 29 9.20 5.09 3.85
C ARG A 29 9.31 5.85 5.18
N ASP A 30 8.24 6.50 5.61
CA ASP A 30 8.23 7.25 6.85
C ASP A 30 8.23 6.33 8.08
N LEU A 31 7.54 5.18 8.03
CA LEU A 31 7.69 4.13 9.05
C LEU A 31 9.13 3.61 9.13
N GLY A 32 9.76 3.32 7.98
CA GLY A 32 11.16 2.88 7.93
C GLY A 32 12.14 3.92 8.50
N ARG A 33 11.89 5.21 8.26
CA ARG A 33 12.67 6.31 8.86
C ARG A 33 12.47 6.37 10.38
N ALA A 34 11.23 6.24 10.86
CA ALA A 34 10.93 6.22 12.29
C ALA A 34 11.61 5.04 13.00
N LEU A 35 11.57 3.85 12.39
CA LEU A 35 12.23 2.65 12.90
C LEU A 35 13.76 2.83 12.97
N ALA A 36 14.37 3.34 11.90
CA ALA A 36 15.81 3.59 11.86
C ALA A 36 16.25 4.63 12.90
N SER A 37 15.51 5.73 13.01
CA SER A 37 15.78 6.77 14.00
C SER A 37 15.64 6.27 15.43
N GLY A 38 14.55 5.56 15.74
CA GLY A 38 14.30 4.98 17.06
C GLY A 38 15.34 3.94 17.45
N SER A 39 15.73 3.07 16.53
CA SER A 39 16.77 2.06 16.77
C SER A 39 18.14 2.68 17.03
N LYS A 40 18.49 3.74 16.30
CA LYS A 40 19.74 4.49 16.54
C LYS A 40 19.75 5.13 17.93
N LEU A 41 18.65 5.73 18.35
CA LEU A 41 18.51 6.29 19.69
C LEU A 41 18.65 5.19 20.75
N LEU A 42 17.98 4.04 20.57
CA LEU A 42 18.04 2.93 21.50
C LEU A 42 19.47 2.39 21.67
N GLY A 43 20.23 2.29 20.58
CA GLY A 43 21.63 1.86 20.62
C GLY A 43 22.58 2.88 21.26
N PHE A 44 22.25 4.17 21.21
CA PHE A 44 23.06 5.24 21.81
C PHE A 44 22.86 5.39 23.32
N LEU A 45 21.67 5.06 23.84
CA LEU A 45 21.30 5.33 25.22
C LEU A 45 22.20 4.67 26.29
N PRO A 46 22.66 3.41 26.16
CA PRO A 46 23.56 2.80 27.14
C PRO A 46 24.90 3.53 27.25
N GLU A 47 25.54 3.83 26.12
CA GLU A 47 26.83 4.52 26.07
C GLU A 47 26.71 5.95 26.63
N ALA A 48 25.65 6.68 26.27
CA ALA A 48 25.39 8.01 26.78
C ALA A 48 25.20 8.04 28.31
N ARG A 49 24.56 6.99 28.87
CA ARG A 49 24.39 6.86 30.33
C ARG A 49 25.71 6.61 31.04
N GLU A 50 26.52 5.71 30.49
CA GLU A 50 27.86 5.40 31.02
C GLU A 50 28.74 6.66 31.03
N GLN A 51 28.81 7.38 29.91
CA GLN A 51 29.56 8.63 29.79
C GLN A 51 29.07 9.71 30.78
N ALA A 52 27.77 9.74 31.05
CA ALA A 52 27.18 10.69 31.99
C ALA A 52 27.28 10.23 33.47
N SER A 53 27.83 9.04 33.76
CA SER A 53 27.85 8.44 35.11
C SER A 53 26.46 8.37 35.77
N VAL A 54 25.43 8.13 34.95
CA VAL A 54 24.04 8.05 35.40
C VAL A 54 23.69 6.58 35.67
N SER A 55 23.00 6.31 36.79
CA SER A 55 22.52 4.97 37.11
C SER A 55 21.66 4.39 35.98
N GLU A 56 21.83 3.09 35.71
CA GLU A 56 21.09 2.33 34.71
C GLU A 56 19.57 2.39 34.89
N THR A 57 19.11 2.61 36.13
CA THR A 57 17.68 2.69 36.45
C THR A 57 17.06 4.01 36.02
N VAL A 58 17.85 5.08 35.85
CA VAL A 58 17.34 6.42 35.53
C VAL A 58 16.82 6.43 34.10
N GLY A 59 15.53 6.77 33.94
CA GLY A 59 14.88 6.80 32.64
C GLY A 59 14.54 5.42 32.07
N GLN A 60 14.71 4.32 32.83
CA GLN A 60 14.41 2.97 32.36
C GLN A 60 12.96 2.80 31.88
N GLN A 61 12.00 3.43 32.55
CA GLN A 61 10.61 3.46 32.09
C GLN A 61 10.43 4.17 30.74
N ALA A 62 11.16 5.27 30.52
CA ALA A 62 11.10 6.00 29.25
C ALA A 62 11.71 5.17 28.11
N ILE A 63 12.83 4.48 28.36
CA ILE A 63 13.42 3.53 27.41
C ILE A 63 12.44 2.39 27.11
N GLY A 64 11.79 1.83 28.14
CA GLY A 64 10.76 0.80 27.94
C GLY A 64 9.62 1.27 27.03
N ARG A 65 9.14 2.52 27.22
CA ARG A 65 8.12 3.12 26.33
C ARG A 65 8.64 3.32 24.91
N LEU A 66 9.90 3.74 24.74
CA LEU A 66 10.52 3.88 23.42
C LEU A 66 10.61 2.53 22.70
N VAL A 67 11.04 1.48 23.39
CA VAL A 67 11.09 0.11 22.85
C VAL A 67 9.70 -0.36 22.43
N ALA A 68 8.68 -0.12 23.26
CA ALA A 68 7.29 -0.44 22.91
C ALA A 68 6.82 0.31 21.65
N SER A 69 7.13 1.61 21.53
CA SER A 69 6.82 2.39 20.33
C SER A 69 7.50 1.84 19.08
N ILE A 70 8.77 1.41 19.18
CA ILE A 70 9.49 0.78 18.08
C ILE A 70 8.81 -0.52 17.66
N ALA A 71 8.37 -1.35 18.62
CA ALA A 71 7.64 -2.58 18.32
C ALA A 71 6.33 -2.31 17.56
N PHE A 72 5.58 -1.26 17.93
CA PHE A 72 4.37 -0.85 17.19
C PHE A 72 4.68 -0.40 15.76
N VAL A 73 5.77 0.35 15.56
CA VAL A 73 6.20 0.75 14.20
C VAL A 73 6.57 -0.46 13.35
N SER A 74 7.32 -1.42 13.92
CA SER A 74 7.65 -2.67 13.24
C SER A 74 6.40 -3.47 12.86
N GLN A 75 5.43 -3.58 13.77
CA GLN A 75 4.15 -4.23 13.48
C GLN A 75 3.38 -3.50 12.38
N ALA A 76 3.35 -2.16 12.40
CA ALA A 76 2.71 -1.38 11.35
C ALA A 76 3.36 -1.62 9.97
N MET A 77 4.68 -1.76 9.91
CA MET A 77 5.40 -2.11 8.68
C MET A 77 5.04 -3.52 8.18
N GLU A 78 4.96 -4.50 9.09
CA GLU A 78 4.55 -5.87 8.73
C GLU A 78 3.12 -5.90 8.16
N GLN A 79 2.18 -5.17 8.78
CA GLN A 79 0.81 -5.06 8.30
C GLN A 79 0.74 -4.36 6.93
N ALA A 80 1.54 -3.30 6.71
CA ALA A 80 1.62 -2.65 5.41
C ALA A 80 2.15 -3.60 4.32
N ALA A 81 3.21 -4.36 4.62
CA ALA A 81 3.74 -5.39 3.72
C ALA A 81 2.71 -6.49 3.44
N GLY A 82 1.98 -6.95 4.46
CA GLY A 82 0.86 -7.88 4.31
C GLY A 82 -0.24 -7.36 3.40
N GLY A 83 -0.58 -6.07 3.51
CA GLY A 83 -1.53 -5.40 2.63
C GLY A 83 -1.13 -5.46 1.15
N HIS A 84 0.15 -5.36 0.81
CA HIS A 84 0.60 -5.55 -0.58
C HIS A 84 0.37 -6.97 -1.09
N VAL A 85 0.59 -7.97 -0.23
CA VAL A 85 0.35 -9.38 -0.58
C VAL A 85 -1.14 -9.63 -0.81
N GLU A 86 -2.00 -9.10 0.04
CA GLU A 86 -3.45 -9.21 -0.12
C GLU A 86 -3.96 -8.52 -1.39
N LEU A 87 -3.48 -7.30 -1.66
CA LEU A 87 -3.82 -6.58 -2.89
C LEU A 87 -3.35 -7.34 -4.14
N ASP A 88 -2.18 -7.98 -4.08
CA ASP A 88 -1.69 -8.81 -5.18
C ASP A 88 -2.52 -10.10 -5.33
N GLY A 89 -2.97 -10.70 -4.23
CA GLY A 89 -3.91 -11.81 -4.21
C GLY A 89 -5.22 -11.45 -4.89
N ILE A 90 -5.85 -10.35 -4.48
CA ILE A 90 -7.09 -9.83 -5.10
C ILE A 90 -6.88 -9.55 -6.59
N ARG A 91 -5.75 -8.95 -6.96
CA ARG A 91 -5.41 -8.71 -8.37
C ARG A 91 -5.38 -10.01 -9.17
N ARG A 92 -4.75 -11.07 -8.64
CA ARG A 92 -4.67 -12.39 -9.29
C ARG A 92 -6.04 -13.07 -9.38
N ASP A 93 -6.84 -13.02 -8.31
CA ASP A 93 -8.20 -13.59 -8.26
C ASP A 93 -9.12 -12.94 -9.30
N LEU A 94 -8.99 -11.63 -9.47
CA LEU A 94 -9.71 -10.85 -10.48
C LEU A 94 -9.07 -10.94 -11.88
N ARG A 95 -7.98 -11.72 -12.05
CA ARG A 95 -7.21 -11.87 -13.30
C ARG A 95 -6.76 -10.54 -13.90
N ILE A 96 -6.47 -9.57 -13.05
CA ILE A 96 -5.99 -8.25 -13.45
C ILE A 96 -4.50 -8.37 -13.80
N PRO A 97 -4.09 -8.05 -15.05
CA PRO A 97 -2.68 -8.09 -15.44
C PRO A 97 -1.81 -7.22 -14.53
N GLU A 98 -0.58 -7.65 -14.27
CA GLU A 98 0.41 -6.90 -13.47
C GLU A 98 0.71 -5.51 -14.07
N THR A 99 0.58 -5.42 -15.40
CA THR A 99 0.72 -4.19 -16.21
C THR A 99 -0.58 -3.38 -16.32
N ALA A 100 -1.69 -3.87 -15.74
CA ALA A 100 -2.94 -3.15 -15.62
C ALA A 100 -2.91 -2.31 -14.34
N GLY A 101 -2.09 -1.26 -14.33
CA GLY A 101 -2.48 -0.11 -13.52
C GLY A 101 -3.88 0.30 -13.97
N GLY A 102 -4.81 0.47 -13.03
CA GLY A 102 -6.19 0.93 -13.27
C GLY A 102 -6.98 0.06 -14.25
N ASP A 103 -7.77 -0.86 -13.71
CA ASP A 103 -8.84 -1.64 -14.33
C ASP A 103 -8.88 -1.60 -15.88
N LYS A 104 -8.08 -2.44 -16.52
CA LYS A 104 -8.06 -2.64 -17.97
C LYS A 104 -8.98 -3.78 -18.37
N ILE A 105 -10.26 -3.77 -17.97
CA ILE A 105 -11.26 -4.57 -18.68
C ILE A 105 -11.25 -4.06 -20.13
N PRO A 106 -10.87 -4.88 -21.13
CA PRO A 106 -10.86 -4.42 -22.50
C PRO A 106 -12.29 -4.04 -22.89
N LEU A 107 -12.51 -2.77 -23.23
CA LEU A 107 -13.79 -2.28 -23.76
C LEU A 107 -14.26 -3.09 -25.00
N ARG A 108 -13.37 -3.88 -25.60
CA ARG A 108 -13.68 -4.80 -26.71
C ARG A 108 -14.65 -5.92 -26.34
N VAL A 109 -14.65 -6.41 -25.10
CA VAL A 109 -15.52 -7.53 -24.71
C VAL A 109 -17.01 -7.17 -24.79
N PHE A 110 -17.36 -5.90 -24.61
CA PHE A 110 -18.75 -5.43 -24.73
C PHE A 110 -19.19 -5.14 -26.17
N GLY A 111 -18.26 -4.88 -27.09
CA GLY A 111 -18.58 -4.67 -28.51
C GLY A 111 -18.95 -5.97 -29.22
N GLU A 112 -18.29 -7.07 -28.84
CA GLU A 112 -18.55 -8.39 -29.42
C GLU A 112 -19.87 -9.01 -28.91
N LEU A 113 -20.23 -8.77 -27.64
CA LEU A 113 -21.54 -9.18 -27.10
C LEU A 113 -22.71 -8.41 -27.73
N ALA A 114 -22.55 -7.10 -28.00
CA ALA A 114 -23.57 -6.31 -28.69
C ALA A 114 -23.69 -6.67 -30.18
N ALA A 115 -22.62 -7.15 -30.81
CA ALA A 115 -22.64 -7.63 -32.19
C ALA A 115 -23.28 -9.02 -32.34
N GLN A 116 -23.23 -9.86 -31.30
CA GLN A 116 -23.90 -11.17 -31.30
C GLN A 116 -25.42 -11.07 -31.15
N ASP A 117 -25.93 -10.10 -30.37
CA ASP A 117 -27.38 -9.86 -30.26
C ASP A 117 -27.97 -9.17 -31.50
N GLY A 118 -27.16 -8.46 -32.30
CA GLY A 118 -27.59 -7.85 -33.57
C GLY A 118 -27.59 -8.81 -34.76
N ALA A 119 -26.80 -9.89 -34.71
CA ALA A 119 -26.65 -10.83 -35.83
C ALA A 119 -27.74 -11.92 -35.88
N THR A 120 -28.51 -12.12 -34.80
CA THR A 120 -29.63 -13.08 -34.75
C THR A 120 -30.99 -12.48 -35.13
N ALA A 121 -31.08 -11.15 -35.30
CA ALA A 121 -32.32 -10.46 -35.69
C ALA A 121 -32.46 -10.17 -37.20
N ALA A 122 -31.52 -10.63 -38.04
CA ALA A 122 -31.48 -10.35 -39.48
C ALA A 122 -31.65 -11.60 -40.37
N VAL A 123 -32.28 -12.68 -39.87
CA VAL A 123 -32.79 -13.79 -40.68
C VAL A 123 -34.17 -14.17 -40.14
N GLY A 124 -35.21 -13.61 -40.75
CA GLY A 124 -36.62 -13.87 -40.46
C GLY A 124 -37.51 -13.04 -41.36
#